data_AF-A0A8C7E426-F1
#
_entry.id   AF-A0A8C7E426-F1
#
_cell.length_a   1.000
_cell.length_b   1.000
_cell.length_c   1.000
_cell.angle_alpha   90.00
_cell.angle_beta   90.00
_cell.angle_gamma   90.00
#
_symmetry.space_group_name_H-M   'P 1'
#
loop_
_entity.id
_entity.type
_entity.pdbx_description
1 polymer ?
#
loop_
_entity_poly.entity_id
_entity_poly.type
_entity_poly.pdbx_seq_one_letter_code
_entity_poly.pdbx_strand_id
1 'polypeptide(L)'
;GMYCISCGPRNRGHCFGPNICCGEDLGCFFGTAETLRCQEENFLPTPCESGRKPCGGNGGMCAASGICCNHGEHTPTLFRNNNKNIGSVGRIESRIENRE
;
A
#
# COMPACT_ATOMS: atom_id res chain seq x y z
N GLY A 1 11.44 -10.07 6.45
CA GLY A 1 10.62 -11.12 5.81
C GLY A 1 10.96 -11.26 4.34
N MET A 2 10.10 -11.92 3.56
CA MET A 2 10.16 -11.89 2.09
C MET A 2 9.85 -10.46 1.61
N TYR A 3 10.38 -10.04 0.46
CA TYR A 3 10.02 -8.75 -0.11
C TYR A 3 8.63 -8.82 -0.75
N CYS A 4 7.79 -7.81 -0.52
CA CYS A 4 6.44 -7.78 -1.06
C CYS A 4 6.41 -7.70 -2.60
N ILE A 5 5.31 -8.16 -3.19
CA ILE A 5 5.14 -8.33 -4.63
C ILE A 5 5.39 -7.00 -5.36
N SER A 6 6.09 -7.08 -6.49
CA SER A 6 6.25 -5.92 -7.38
C SER A 6 4.95 -5.57 -8.09
N CYS A 7 4.67 -4.28 -8.21
CA CYS A 7 3.43 -3.75 -8.76
C CYS A 7 3.67 -2.47 -9.60
N GLY A 8 2.58 -1.95 -10.19
CA GLY A 8 2.60 -0.70 -10.94
C GLY A 8 3.36 -0.73 -12.28
N PRO A 9 3.49 0.42 -12.94
CA PRO A 9 4.06 0.51 -14.28
C PRO A 9 5.48 -0.06 -14.31
N ARG A 10 5.69 -1.04 -15.20
CA ARG A 10 6.99 -1.72 -15.37
C ARG A 10 7.51 -2.41 -14.10
N ASN A 11 6.61 -2.78 -13.17
CA ASN A 11 6.95 -3.43 -11.89
C ASN A 11 7.93 -2.62 -11.03
N ARG A 12 7.86 -1.28 -11.10
CA ARG A 12 8.77 -0.37 -10.38
C ARG A 12 8.29 0.01 -8.98
N GLY A 13 7.13 -0.48 -8.56
CA GLY A 13 6.62 -0.31 -7.20
C GLY A 13 6.56 -1.65 -6.46
N HIS A 14 6.25 -1.57 -5.18
CA HIS A 14 5.97 -2.71 -4.31
C HIS A 14 4.68 -2.50 -3.54
N CYS A 15 4.05 -3.61 -3.17
CA CYS A 15 2.79 -3.59 -2.43
C CYS A 15 3.01 -3.15 -0.98
N PHE A 16 2.20 -2.20 -0.53
CA PHE A 16 2.12 -1.74 0.87
C PHE A 16 0.72 -2.04 1.45
N GLY A 17 0.11 -3.11 0.96
CA GLY A 17 -1.27 -3.51 1.25
C GLY A 17 -2.01 -3.96 -0.01
N PRO A 18 -3.16 -4.64 0.13
CA PRO A 18 -3.84 -5.33 -0.97
C PRO A 18 -4.32 -4.40 -2.09
N ASN A 19 -4.46 -3.10 -1.83
CA ASN A 19 -4.85 -2.09 -2.81
C ASN A 19 -3.92 -0.87 -2.80
N ILE A 20 -2.65 -1.05 -2.41
CA ILE A 20 -1.63 0.02 -2.39
C ILE A 20 -0.38 -0.44 -3.11
N CYS A 21 0.03 0.32 -4.11
CA CYS A 21 1.30 0.14 -4.80
C CYS A 21 2.11 1.43 -4.73
N CYS A 22 3.34 1.37 -4.22
CA CYS A 22 4.20 2.55 -4.13
C CYS A 22 5.62 2.29 -4.63
N GLY A 23 6.27 3.33 -5.16
CA GLY A 23 7.68 3.30 -5.53
C GLY A 23 8.29 4.69 -5.52
N GLU A 24 9.59 4.78 -5.22
CA GLU A 24 10.33 6.05 -5.06
C GLU A 24 10.07 7.03 -6.22
N ASP A 25 10.15 6.55 -7.46
CA ASP A 25 9.99 7.33 -8.68
C ASP A 25 8.56 7.33 -9.24
N LEU A 26 7.64 6.57 -8.64
CA LEU A 26 6.25 6.42 -9.10
C LEU A 26 5.26 7.23 -8.27
N GLY A 27 5.59 7.52 -7.01
CA GLY A 27 4.59 7.89 -6.02
C GLY A 27 3.80 6.65 -5.56
N CYS A 28 2.51 6.84 -5.28
CA CYS A 28 1.63 5.75 -4.83
C CYS A 28 0.31 5.73 -5.60
N PHE A 29 -0.18 4.51 -5.84
CA PHE A 29 -1.46 4.19 -6.45
C PHE A 29 -2.40 3.54 -5.43
N PHE A 30 -3.70 3.84 -5.53
CA PHE A 30 -4.73 3.39 -4.58
C PHE A 30 -5.95 2.84 -5.32
N GLY A 31 -6.21 1.54 -5.19
CA GLY A 31 -7.40 0.92 -5.80
C GLY A 31 -7.49 1.11 -7.32
N THR A 32 -6.36 1.33 -7.99
CA THR A 32 -6.26 1.45 -9.44
C THR A 32 -5.77 0.13 -10.05
N ALA A 33 -5.69 0.05 -11.38
CA ALA A 33 -5.22 -1.15 -12.07
C ALA A 33 -3.80 -1.57 -11.63
N GLU A 34 -2.97 -0.60 -11.27
CA GLU A 34 -1.59 -0.78 -10.77
C GLU A 34 -1.53 -1.59 -9.46
N THR A 35 -2.61 -1.62 -8.68
CA THR A 35 -2.66 -2.30 -7.37
C THR A 35 -3.24 -3.71 -7.42
N LEU A 36 -3.78 -4.15 -8.56
CA LEU A 36 -4.48 -5.43 -8.67
C LEU A 36 -3.61 -6.62 -8.25
N ARG A 37 -2.31 -6.61 -8.59
CA ARG A 37 -1.37 -7.66 -8.19
C ARG A 37 -1.14 -7.76 -6.68
N CYS A 38 -1.36 -6.68 -5.94
CA CYS A 38 -1.17 -6.69 -4.48
C CYS A 38 -2.19 -7.55 -3.75
N GLN A 39 -3.32 -7.89 -4.39
CA GLN A 39 -4.28 -8.84 -3.82
C GLN A 39 -3.75 -10.27 -3.78
N GLU A 40 -2.74 -10.60 -4.61
CA GLU A 40 -2.06 -11.91 -4.59
C GLU A 40 -1.42 -12.18 -3.22
N GLU A 41 -1.00 -11.13 -2.48
CA GLU A 41 -0.37 -11.26 -1.16
C GLU A 41 -1.32 -11.84 -0.11
N ASN A 42 -2.64 -11.68 -0.27
CA ASN A 42 -3.63 -12.25 0.66
C ASN A 42 -3.64 -13.80 0.64
N PHE A 43 -3.08 -14.40 -0.41
CA PHE A 43 -3.03 -15.85 -0.58
C PHE A 43 -1.65 -16.43 -0.25
N LEU A 44 -0.67 -15.58 0.07
CA LEU A 44 0.68 -16.03 0.44
C LEU A 44 0.73 -16.35 1.94
N PRO A 45 1.21 -17.55 2.33
CA PRO A 45 1.24 -17.96 3.74
C PRO A 45 2.32 -17.26 4.56
N THR A 46 3.29 -16.60 3.91
CA THR A 46 4.42 -15.94 4.56
C THR A 46 4.27 -14.43 4.49
N PRO A 47 4.38 -13.71 5.62
CA PRO A 47 4.32 -12.25 5.61
C PRO A 47 5.52 -11.67 4.85
N CYS A 48 5.25 -10.59 4.12
CA CYS A 48 6.25 -9.81 3.41
C CYS A 48 6.43 -8.43 4.05
N GLU A 49 7.53 -7.76 3.71
CA GLU A 49 7.78 -6.37 4.11
C GLU A 49 8.16 -5.52 2.90
N SER A 50 7.69 -4.28 2.93
CA SER A 50 7.93 -3.25 1.91
C SER A 50 8.53 -2.00 2.54
N GLY A 51 9.34 -1.28 1.76
CA GLY A 51 10.09 -0.12 2.22
C GLY A 51 11.36 -0.49 2.98
N ARG A 52 12.38 0.38 2.89
CA ARG A 52 13.71 0.14 3.48
C ARG A 52 14.04 1.10 4.62
N LYS A 53 13.28 2.19 4.73
CA LYS A 53 13.54 3.25 5.69
C LYS A 53 12.31 3.43 6.57
N PRO A 54 12.44 3.33 7.90
CA PRO A 54 11.32 3.59 8.79
C PRO A 54 10.93 5.07 8.77
N CYS A 55 9.66 5.36 9.01
CA CYS A 55 9.11 6.70 9.14
C CYS A 55 7.87 6.70 10.03
N GLY A 56 7.52 7.89 10.54
CA GLY A 56 6.41 8.05 11.49
C GLY A 56 6.69 7.41 12.86
N GLY A 57 5.79 7.64 13.82
CA GLY A 57 5.94 7.12 15.19
C GLY A 57 5.45 5.68 15.40
N ASN A 58 4.70 5.12 14.45
CA ASN A 58 3.91 3.88 14.63
C ASN A 58 4.37 2.73 13.72
N GLY A 59 5.68 2.54 13.52
CA GLY A 59 6.22 1.44 12.71
C GLY A 59 5.93 1.55 11.20
N GLY A 60 5.84 2.77 10.68
CA GLY A 60 5.66 3.01 9.24
C GLY A 60 6.97 2.85 8.45
N MET A 61 6.83 2.65 7.15
CA MET A 61 7.93 2.54 6.19
C MET A 61 7.76 3.55 5.06
N CYS A 62 8.85 4.17 4.60
CA CYS A 62 8.84 5.09 3.48
C CYS A 62 8.44 4.32 2.21
N ALA A 63 7.35 4.77 1.58
CA ALA A 63 6.76 4.11 0.43
C ALA A 63 7.10 4.81 -0.90
N ALA A 64 7.24 6.13 -0.85
CA ALA A 64 7.73 6.97 -1.94
C ALA A 64 8.28 8.28 -1.36
N SER A 65 8.79 9.17 -2.22
CA SER A 65 9.34 10.46 -1.79
C SER A 65 8.31 11.29 -0.99
N GLY A 66 8.61 11.48 0.30
CA GLY A 66 7.77 12.22 1.24
C GLY A 66 6.48 11.51 1.68
N ILE A 67 6.35 10.20 1.40
CA ILE A 67 5.19 9.37 1.75
C ILE A 67 5.62 8.25 2.70
N CYS A 68 4.95 8.17 3.84
CA CYS A 68 5.09 7.13 4.85
C CYS A 68 3.85 6.24 4.88
N CYS A 69 4.02 4.92 4.83
CA CYS A 69 2.93 3.96 4.94
C CYS A 69 3.05 3.14 6.22
N ASN A 70 1.99 3.04 7.02
CA ASN A 70 1.94 2.07 8.10
C ASN A 70 1.08 0.86 7.71
N HIS A 71 1.46 -0.32 8.20
CA HIS A 71 0.58 -1.48 8.29
C HIS A 71 0.05 -1.53 9.73
N GLY A 72 -0.94 -0.70 10.07
CA GLY A 72 -1.68 -0.87 11.33
C GLY A 72 -2.63 -2.06 11.25
N GLU A 73 -3.05 -2.62 12.40
CA GLU A 73 -4.05 -3.70 12.50
C GLU A 73 -5.41 -3.36 11.85
N HIS A 74 -5.62 -2.09 11.48
CA HIS A 74 -6.74 -1.62 10.69
C HIS A 74 -6.25 -0.68 9.58
N THR A 75 -6.48 -1.06 8.32
CA THR A 75 -6.31 -0.28 7.07
C THR A 75 -4.95 0.43 6.91
N PRO A 76 -4.11 0.07 5.92
CA PRO A 76 -2.87 0.80 5.72
C PRO A 76 -3.16 2.27 5.45
N THR A 77 -2.49 3.13 6.23
CA THR A 77 -2.66 4.59 6.18
C THR A 77 -1.40 5.25 5.65
N LEU A 78 -1.60 6.25 4.79
CA LEU A 78 -0.52 7.06 4.28
C LEU A 78 -0.45 8.42 4.95
N PHE A 79 0.77 8.79 5.30
CA PHE A 79 1.12 10.09 5.86
C PHE A 79 2.12 10.79 4.96
N ARG A 80 1.95 12.10 4.79
CA ARG A 80 3.06 12.97 4.35
C ARG A 80 3.96 13.31 5.54
N ASN A 81 5.21 13.70 5.29
CA ASN A 81 6.23 14.05 6.30
C ASN A 81 5.78 15.00 7.45
N ASN A 82 4.65 15.71 7.32
CA ASN A 82 4.04 16.53 8.37
C ASN A 82 2.91 15.83 9.14
N ASN A 83 2.89 14.48 9.18
CA ASN A 83 1.80 13.66 9.73
C ASN A 83 0.40 13.95 9.15
N LYS A 84 0.33 14.57 7.97
CA LYS A 84 -0.94 14.79 7.28
C LYS A 84 -1.40 13.48 6.66
N ASN A 85 -2.56 12.96 7.09
CA ASN A 85 -3.21 11.83 6.42
C ASN A 85 -3.54 12.23 4.98
N ILE A 86 -3.02 11.47 4.02
CA ILE A 86 -3.26 11.71 2.59
C ILE A 86 -4.13 10.62 1.96
N GLY A 87 -4.54 9.63 2.74
CA GLY A 87 -5.38 8.53 2.31
C GLY A 87 -5.38 7.39 3.32
N SER A 88 -6.56 6.80 3.51
CA SER A 88 -6.77 5.52 4.16
C SER A 88 -7.37 4.59 3.12
N VAL A 89 -6.74 3.45 2.86
CA VAL A 89 -7.37 2.42 2.04
C VAL A 89 -8.46 1.75 2.88
N GLY A 90 -9.67 2.29 2.75
CA GLY A 90 -10.87 1.60 3.20
C GLY A 90 -11.01 0.28 2.45
N ARG A 91 -11.47 -0.74 3.15
CA ARG A 91 -12.01 -1.97 2.55
C ARG A 91 -12.93 -1.52 1.40
N ILE A 92 -12.66 -1.93 0.17
CA ILE A 92 -13.69 -1.93 -0.86
C ILE A 92 -14.71 -2.94 -0.33
N GLU A 93 -15.66 -2.49 0.50
CA GLU A 93 -16.94 -3.17 0.62
C GLU A 93 -17.42 -3.26 -0.82
N SER A 94 -17.47 -4.48 -1.34
CA SER A 94 -18.07 -4.82 -2.61
C SER A 94 -19.39 -4.06 -2.74
N ARG A 95 -19.38 -2.92 -3.43
CA ARG A 95 -20.59 -2.29 -3.98
C ARG A 95 -21.07 -3.23 -5.08
N ILE A 96 -21.73 -4.31 -4.66
CA ILE A 96 -22.90 -4.78 -5.36
C ILE A 96 -23.93 -3.67 -5.13
N GLU A 97 -23.87 -2.62 -5.93
CA GLU A 97 -25.08 -1.85 -6.22
C GLU A 97 -25.97 -2.84 -6.98
N ASN A 98 -26.87 -3.51 -6.23
CA ASN A 98 -28.05 -4.11 -6.81
C ASN A 98 -28.74 -2.99 -7.59
N ARG A 99 -28.56 -3.01 -8.92
CA ARG A 99 -29.45 -2.31 -9.84
C ARG A 99 -30.70 -3.16 -9.95
N GLU A 100 -31.68 -2.86 -9.11
CA GLU A 100 -33.10 -3.06 -9.39
C GLU A 100 -33.83 -1.74 -9.13
#